data_AF-A0A537FUG4-F1
#
_entry.id   AF-A0A537FUG4-F1
#
_cell.length_a   1.000
_cell.length_b   1.000
_cell.length_c   1.000
_cell.angle_alpha   90.00
_cell.angle_beta   90.00
_cell.angle_gamma   90.00
#
_symmetry.space_group_name_H-M   'P 1'
#
loop_
_entity.id
_entity.type
_entity.pdbx_description
1 polymer ?
#
loop_
_entity_poly.entity_id
_entity_poly.type
_entity_poly.pdbx_seq_one_letter_code
_entity_poly.pdbx_strand_id
1 'polypeptide(L)' 'MKFPKEVNTYCPKCGHHTAHSVTVYKAGKARTMAWGTRRQERRKHGYGGQKFPELKRTAKTTKKSLLR' A
#
# COMPACT_ATOMS: atom_id res chain seq x y z
N MET A 1 4.37 -18.16 0.03
CA MET A 1 5.70 -18.38 0.64
C MET A 1 5.49 -18.62 2.12
N LYS A 2 6.04 -19.69 2.70
CA LYS A 2 6.00 -19.90 4.15
C LYS A 2 7.09 -19.00 4.75
N PHE A 3 6.70 -17.99 5.51
CA PHE A 3 7.62 -17.07 6.20
C PHE A 3 7.34 -17.15 7.70
N PRO A 4 8.36 -17.21 8.57
CA PRO A 4 8.17 -17.31 10.02
C PRO A 4 7.42 -16.10 10.58
N LYS A 5 6.57 -16.31 11.56
CA LYS A 5 5.80 -15.23 12.22
C LYS A 5 6.68 -14.36 13.11
N GLU A 6 7.81 -14.87 13.56
CA GLU A 6 8.78 -14.16 14.39
C GLU A 6 10.18 -14.36 13.81
N VAL A 7 10.96 -13.28 13.75
CA VAL A 7 12.35 -13.30 13.28
C VAL A 7 13.21 -12.50 14.23
N ASN A 8 14.37 -13.03 14.60
CA ASN A 8 15.36 -12.28 15.36
C ASN A 8 16.23 -11.46 14.40
N THR A 9 16.06 -10.13 14.38
CA THR A 9 16.85 -9.22 13.53
C THR A 9 17.28 -7.99 14.32
N TYR A 10 18.25 -7.24 13.77
CA TYR A 10 18.73 -6.01 14.37
C TYR A 10 17.63 -4.93 14.40
N CYS A 11 17.37 -4.37 15.58
CA CYS A 11 16.47 -3.24 15.75
C CYS A 11 17.27 -1.93 15.74
N PRO A 12 17.05 -1.03 14.77
CA PRO A 12 17.79 0.24 14.69
C PRO A 12 17.46 1.21 15.84
N LYS A 13 16.33 1.02 16.54
CA LYS A 13 15.97 1.85 17.70
C LYS A 13 16.62 1.36 18.99
N CYS A 14 16.84 0.06 19.12
CA CYS A 14 17.33 -0.57 20.36
C CYS A 14 18.84 -0.84 20.33
N GLY A 15 19.48 -0.81 19.16
CA GLY A 15 20.93 -1.04 19.02
C GLY A 15 21.36 -2.49 19.19
N HIS A 16 20.43 -3.45 19.22
CA HIS A 16 20.73 -4.88 19.36
C HIS A 16 19.70 -5.75 18.62
N HIS A 17 19.95 -7.05 18.56
CA HIS A 17 19.07 -8.03 17.92
C HIS A 17 17.90 -8.40 18.84
N THR A 18 16.69 -8.29 18.32
CA THR A 18 15.45 -8.56 19.06
C THR A 18 14.49 -9.40 18.22
N ALA A 19 13.58 -10.12 18.89
CA ALA A 19 12.47 -10.80 18.22
C ALA A 19 11.48 -9.78 17.64
N HIS A 20 11.19 -9.89 16.35
CA HIS A 20 10.22 -9.06 15.62
C HIS A 20 9.07 -9.92 15.13
N SER A 21 7.84 -9.49 15.43
CA SER A 21 6.63 -10.07 14.84
C SER A 21 6.50 -9.63 13.39
N VAL A 22 6.42 -10.58 12.46
CA VAL A 22 6.31 -10.32 11.03
C VAL A 22 4.88 -10.54 10.57
N THR A 23 4.33 -9.52 9.93
CA THR A 23 2.97 -9.44 9.42
C THR A 23 2.96 -9.06 7.94
N VAL A 24 1.91 -9.45 7.23
CA VAL A 24 1.71 -9.00 5.85
C VAL A 24 1.03 -7.64 5.88
N TYR A 25 1.66 -6.65 5.24
CA TYR A 25 1.08 -5.32 5.12
C TYR A 25 -0.23 -5.37 4.32
N LYS A 26 -1.27 -4.71 4.86
CA LYS A 26 -2.55 -4.49 4.19
C LYS A 26 -2.76 -3.00 3.97
N ALA A 27 -3.09 -2.63 2.74
CA ALA A 27 -3.41 -1.24 2.42
C ALA A 27 -4.74 -0.83 3.08
N GLY A 28 -4.73 0.28 3.81
CA GLY A 28 -5.92 0.91 4.37
C GLY A 28 -6.68 1.76 3.35
N LYS A 29 -7.76 2.40 3.81
CA LYS A 29 -8.54 3.37 3.02
C LYS A 29 -7.65 4.55 2.60
N ALA A 30 -7.83 5.03 1.37
CA ALA A 30 -7.15 6.22 0.89
C ALA A 30 -7.54 7.46 1.72
N ARG A 31 -6.56 8.34 1.99
CA ARG A 31 -6.78 9.59 2.72
C ARG A 31 -7.52 10.59 1.82
N THR A 32 -8.57 11.22 2.34
CA THR A 32 -9.37 12.24 1.64
C THR A 32 -8.56 13.52 1.37
N MET A 33 -7.78 13.94 2.36
CA MET A 33 -6.95 15.16 2.28
C MET A 33 -5.69 15.00 1.40
N ALA A 34 -5.41 13.79 0.91
CA ALA A 34 -4.29 13.57 -0.01
C ALA A 34 -4.47 14.42 -1.28
N TRP A 35 -3.37 14.99 -1.78
CA TRP A 35 -3.40 15.85 -2.97
C TRP A 35 -4.02 15.16 -4.18
N GLY A 36 -3.68 13.88 -4.42
CA GLY A 36 -4.25 13.09 -5.51
C GLY A 36 -5.76 12.91 -5.41
N THR A 37 -6.27 12.59 -4.22
CA THR A 37 -7.71 12.44 -3.98
C THR A 37 -8.45 13.76 -4.26
N ARG A 38 -7.97 14.88 -3.70
CA ARG A 38 -8.56 16.21 -3.92
C ARG A 38 -8.55 16.61 -5.39
N ARG A 39 -7.46 16.33 -6.10
CA ARG A 39 -7.36 16.60 -7.55
C ARG A 39 -8.35 15.76 -8.35
N GLN A 40 -8.51 14.48 -8.01
CA GLN A 40 -9.42 13.59 -8.71
C GLN A 40 -10.88 13.98 -8.48
N GLU A 41 -11.23 14.36 -7.26
CA GLU A 41 -12.55 14.86 -6.89
C GLU A 41 -12.92 16.11 -7.68
N ARG A 42 -12.06 17.15 -7.68
CA ARG A 42 -12.25 18.36 -8.50
C ARG A 42 -12.47 18.05 -9.98
N ARG A 43 -11.68 17.13 -10.54
CA ARG A 43 -11.82 16.72 -11.94
C ARG A 43 -13.16 16.06 -12.21
N LYS A 44 -13.69 15.25 -11.28
CA LYS A 44 -14.95 14.52 -11.43
C LYS A 44 -16.18 15.44 -11.49
N HIS A 45 -16.15 16.62 -10.88
CA HIS A 45 -17.29 17.55 -10.90
C HIS A 45 -17.60 18.10 -12.30
N GLY A 46 -18.88 18.40 -12.56
CA GLY A 46 -19.38 18.94 -13.84
C GLY A 46 -19.74 17.85 -14.85
N TYR A 47 -20.28 18.27 -16.00
CA TYR A 47 -20.74 17.36 -17.05
C TYR A 47 -19.58 16.67 -17.79
N GLY A 48 -19.92 15.60 -18.51
CA GLY A 48 -19.01 14.84 -19.37
C GLY A 48 -18.72 13.43 -18.87
N GLY A 49 -18.29 12.57 -19.80
CA GLY A 49 -17.97 11.16 -19.57
C GLY A 49 -16.66 10.94 -18.80
N GLN A 50 -16.00 9.81 -19.04
CA GLN A 50 -14.78 9.43 -18.34
C GLN A 50 -13.62 10.41 -18.58
N LYS A 51 -13.25 11.19 -17.55
CA LYS A 51 -12.28 12.29 -17.64
C LYS A 51 -10.80 11.88 -17.53
N PHE A 52 -10.53 10.61 -17.28
CA PHE A 52 -9.19 10.07 -17.09
C PHE A 52 -9.11 8.63 -17.60
N PRO A 53 -7.98 8.21 -18.18
CA PRO A 53 -7.85 6.89 -18.75
C PRO A 53 -8.00 5.80 -17.68
N GLU A 54 -8.80 4.78 -18.00
CA GLU A 54 -8.92 3.59 -17.16
C GLU A 54 -7.83 2.59 -17.47
N LEU A 55 -7.24 2.03 -16.43
CA LEU A 55 -6.37 0.88 -16.58
C LEU A 55 -7.23 -0.38 -16.81
N LYS A 56 -7.38 -0.78 -18.09
CA LYS A 56 -8.17 -1.96 -18.47
C LYS A 56 -7.66 -3.29 -17.87
N ARG A 57 -6.35 -3.40 -17.59
CA ARG A 57 -5.74 -4.59 -17.00
C ARG A 57 -5.10 -4.24 -15.67
N THR A 58 -5.78 -4.63 -14.59
CA THR A 58 -5.50 -4.14 -13.23
C THR A 58 -4.44 -4.93 -12.48
N ALA A 59 -4.11 -6.16 -12.89
CA ALA A 59 -3.23 -7.03 -12.13
C ALA A 59 -2.25 -7.81 -12.99
N LYS A 60 -0.99 -7.84 -12.51
CA LYS A 60 -0.02 -8.89 -12.87
C LYS A 60 -0.41 -10.19 -12.15
N THR A 61 -0.04 -11.32 -12.74
CA THR A 61 -0.27 -12.66 -12.16
C THR A 61 0.43 -12.82 -10.81
N THR A 62 1.63 -12.25 -10.64
CA THR A 62 2.38 -12.27 -9.39
C THR A 62 2.70 -10.86 -8.90
N LYS A 63 2.61 -10.66 -7.57
CA LYS A 63 2.96 -9.42 -6.87
C LYS A 63 3.93 -9.75 -5.74
N LYS A 64 4.82 -8.82 -5.41
CA LYS A 64 5.73 -8.97 -4.27
C LYS A 64 4.95 -8.84 -2.95
N SER A 65 5.22 -9.72 -2.00
CA SER A 65 4.68 -9.61 -0.64
C SER A 65 5.44 -8.55 0.14
N LEU A 66 4.71 -7.63 0.77
CA LEU A 66 5.27 -6.63 1.68
C LEU A 66 5.12 -7.14 3.11
N LEU A 67 6.25 -7.38 3.77
CA LEU A 67 6.31 -7.80 5.17
C LEU A 67 6.59 -6.58 6.05
N ARG A 68 5.95 -6.52 7.22
CA ARG A 68 6.12 -5.49 8.23
C ARG A 68 6.25 -6.12 9.61
#